data_AF-A0A535L9D2-F1
#
_entry.id   AF-A0A535L9D2-F1
#
_cell.length_a   1.000
_cell.length_b   1.000
_cell.length_c   1.000
_cell.angle_alpha   90.00
_cell.angle_beta   90.00
_cell.angle_gamma   90.00
#
_symmetry.space_group_name_H-M   'P 1'
#
loop_
_entity.id
_entity.type
_entity.pdbx_description
1 polymer ?
#
loop_
_entity_poly.entity_id
_entity_poly.type
_entity_poly.pdbx_seq_one_letter_code
_entity_poly.pdbx_strand_id
1 'polypeptide(L)'
;MINAQTLIGTVLGTVSLQKVIGQGESGVVFLAQQSPTAPQVAVRILSPAATQTPGQGAAFLERFHKEINVVSSLQHPNILPVLAYGKYDGMAYMVMPYVSGETLHSMIERQGQLPLSL
;
A
#
# COMPACT_ATOMS: atom_id res chain seq x y z
N MET A 1 5.73 -10.65 12.42
CA MET A 1 5.47 -10.56 10.96
C MET A 1 4.03 -10.98 10.72
N ILE A 2 3.21 -10.13 10.10
CA ILE A 2 1.84 -10.51 9.72
C ILE A 2 1.93 -11.55 8.62
N ASN A 3 1.16 -12.64 8.73
CA ASN A 3 1.01 -13.58 7.63
C ASN A 3 0.08 -12.95 6.59
N ALA A 4 0.64 -12.29 5.58
CA ALA A 4 -0.12 -11.58 4.55
C ALA A 4 -1.16 -12.47 3.86
N GLN A 5 -0.89 -13.77 3.74
CA GLN A 5 -1.77 -14.70 3.05
C GLN A 5 -3.11 -14.87 3.78
N THR A 6 -3.17 -14.68 5.10
CA THR A 6 -4.41 -14.80 5.88
C THR A 6 -5.35 -13.61 5.67
N LEU A 7 -4.87 -12.51 5.10
CA LEU A 7 -5.67 -11.32 4.82
C LEU A 7 -6.38 -11.38 3.47
N ILE A 8 -6.02 -12.33 2.59
CA ILE A 8 -6.74 -12.52 1.33
C ILE A 8 -8.21 -12.88 1.61
N GLY A 9 -9.12 -12.26 0.85
CA GLY A 9 -10.57 -12.35 1.05
C GLY A 9 -11.12 -11.34 2.05
N THR A 10 -10.27 -10.70 2.85
CA THR A 10 -10.69 -9.64 3.78
C THR A 10 -11.19 -8.43 3.00
N VAL A 11 -12.24 -7.80 3.50
CA VAL A 11 -12.78 -6.55 2.96
C VAL A 11 -12.31 -5.39 3.82
N LEU A 12 -11.60 -4.44 3.20
CA LEU A 12 -11.14 -3.20 3.83
C LEU A 12 -11.92 -2.02 3.23
N GLY A 13 -12.81 -1.44 4.02
CA GLY A 13 -13.76 -0.44 3.50
C GLY A 13 -14.67 -1.07 2.45
N THR A 14 -14.51 -0.68 1.19
CA THR A 14 -15.29 -1.18 0.04
C THR A 14 -14.51 -2.18 -0.84
N VAL A 15 -13.25 -2.48 -0.53
CA VAL A 15 -12.38 -3.27 -1.41
C VAL A 15 -12.01 -4.61 -0.80
N SER A 16 -12.10 -5.68 -1.59
CA SER A 16 -11.71 -7.03 -1.18
C SER A 16 -10.28 -7.35 -1.64
N LEU A 17 -9.45 -7.82 -0.71
CA LEU A 17 -8.05 -8.19 -0.97
C LEU A 17 -7.98 -9.52 -1.73
N GLN A 18 -7.27 -9.55 -2.86
CA GLN A 18 -7.22 -10.73 -3.74
C GLN A 18 -5.88 -11.46 -3.69
N LYS A 19 -4.77 -10.75 -3.88
CA LYS A 19 -3.43 -11.36 -3.91
C LYS A 19 -2.38 -10.38 -3.41
N VAL A 20 -1.33 -10.91 -2.79
CA VAL A 20 -0.12 -10.12 -2.49
C VAL A 20 0.61 -9.82 -3.80
N ILE A 21 0.99 -8.56 -4.00
CA ILE A 21 1.74 -8.11 -5.19
C ILE A 21 3.07 -7.45 -4.85
N GLY A 22 3.34 -7.20 -3.57
CA GLY A 22 4.63 -6.69 -3.13
C GLY A 22 4.74 -6.74 -1.62
N GLN A 23 5.96 -6.95 -1.13
CA GLN A 23 6.28 -6.90 0.28
C GLN A 23 7.58 -6.12 0.45
N GLY A 24 7.56 -5.13 1.33
CA GLY A 24 8.73 -4.33 1.64
C GLY A 24 8.76 -4.00 3.12
N GLU A 25 9.75 -3.21 3.51
CA GLU A 25 10.00 -2.85 4.90
C GLU A 25 8.79 -2.21 5.59
N SER A 26 8.12 -1.27 4.90
CA SER A 26 6.97 -0.55 5.47
C SER A 26 5.62 -1.26 5.28
N GLY A 27 5.60 -2.50 4.80
CA GLY A 27 4.39 -3.31 4.78
C GLY A 27 4.17 -4.14 3.51
N VAL A 28 2.93 -4.57 3.33
CA VAL A 28 2.52 -5.49 2.25
C VAL A 28 1.51 -4.79 1.35
N VAL A 29 1.68 -4.96 0.03
CA VAL A 29 0.77 -4.45 -0.98
C VAL A 29 -0.03 -5.60 -1.57
N PHE A 30 -1.34 -5.43 -1.61
CA PHE A 30 -2.29 -6.35 -2.20
C PHE A 30 -2.89 -5.75 -3.46
N LEU A 31 -3.17 -6.59 -4.45
CA LEU A 31 -4.18 -6.29 -5.47
C LEU A 31 -5.55 -6.50 -4.83
N ALA A 32 -6.47 -5.58 -5.07
CA ALA A 32 -7.81 -5.63 -4.51
C ALA A 32 -8.86 -5.18 -5.54
N GLN A 33 -10.12 -5.50 -5.24
CA GLN A 33 -11.25 -5.26 -6.13
C GLN A 33 -12.41 -4.65 -5.35
N GLN A 34 -12.99 -3.55 -5.85
CA GLN A 34 -14.20 -2.94 -5.26
C GLN A 34 -15.48 -3.64 -5.73
N SER A 35 -15.58 -3.88 -7.04
CA SER A 35 -16.68 -4.60 -7.68
C SER A 35 -16.18 -5.33 -8.93
N PRO A 36 -16.88 -6.32 -9.48
CA PRO A 36 -16.41 -7.08 -10.64
C PRO A 36 -16.11 -6.24 -11.90
N THR A 37 -16.74 -5.07 -12.03
CA THR A 37 -16.60 -4.18 -13.20
C THR A 37 -15.71 -2.97 -12.96
N ALA A 38 -15.32 -2.70 -11.70
CA ALA A 38 -14.44 -1.59 -11.38
C ALA A 38 -12.99 -1.90 -11.78
N PRO A 39 -12.18 -0.87 -12.09
CA PRO A 39 -10.74 -1.04 -12.17
C PRO A 39 -10.17 -1.64 -10.87
N GLN A 40 -9.13 -2.46 -11.01
CA GLN A 40 -8.40 -2.97 -9.85
C GLN A 40 -7.68 -1.84 -9.12
N VAL A 41 -7.53 -2.01 -7.81
CA VAL A 41 -6.78 -1.09 -6.95
C VAL A 41 -5.67 -1.83 -6.23
N ALA A 42 -4.66 -1.09 -5.79
CA ALA A 42 -3.65 -1.60 -4.88
C ALA A 42 -3.99 -1.14 -3.45
N VAL A 43 -3.81 -2.02 -2.48
CA VAL A 43 -3.99 -1.72 -1.06
C VAL A 43 -2.69 -1.99 -0.34
N ARG A 44 -2.07 -0.95 0.21
CA ARG A 44 -0.91 -1.10 1.08
C ARG A 44 -1.38 -1.19 2.51
N ILE A 45 -1.10 -2.33 3.15
CA ILE A 45 -1.28 -2.53 4.58
C ILE A 45 0.04 -2.21 5.25
N LEU A 46 0.01 -1.22 6.12
CA LEU A 46 1.15 -0.80 6.90
C LEU A 46 1.07 -1.51 8.24
N SER A 47 2.00 -2.45 8.45
CA SER A 47 2.25 -3.07 9.74
C SER A 47 3.58 -2.58 10.23
N PRO A 48 3.66 -1.90 11.39
CA PRO A 48 4.93 -1.69 12.03
C PRO A 48 5.56 -3.06 12.30
N ALA A 49 6.85 -3.22 12.00
CA ALA A 49 7.64 -4.30 12.61
C ALA A 49 7.60 -4.22 14.16
N ALA A 50 7.27 -3.04 14.69
CA ALA A 50 7.28 -2.66 16.10
C ALA A 50 5.93 -2.79 16.85
N THR A 51 4.84 -3.31 16.26
CA THR A 51 3.55 -3.52 16.96
C THR A 51 3.59 -4.59 18.05
N GLN A 52 4.72 -5.29 18.19
CA GLN A 52 4.90 -6.29 19.25
C GLN A 52 5.16 -5.66 20.63
N THR A 53 5.47 -4.36 20.69
CA THR A 53 5.63 -3.63 21.96
C THR A 53 4.34 -2.88 22.30
N PRO A 54 3.74 -3.13 23.48
CA PRO A 54 2.57 -2.39 23.96
C PRO A 54 2.78 -0.87 23.89
N GLY A 55 1.78 -0.13 23.37
CA GLY A 55 1.80 1.33 23.26
C GLY A 55 2.39 1.91 21.97
N GLN A 56 3.24 1.18 21.24
CA GLN A 56 3.85 1.70 19.99
C GLN A 56 2.88 1.69 18.80
N GLY A 57 1.94 0.74 18.78
CA GLY A 57 0.91 0.67 17.74
C GLY A 57 0.01 1.91 17.68
N ALA A 58 -0.38 2.45 18.84
CA ALA A 58 -1.18 3.67 18.91
C ALA A 58 -0.42 4.89 18.38
N ALA A 59 0.84 5.07 18.79
CA ALA A 59 1.68 6.17 18.32
C ALA A 59 1.94 6.10 16.80
N PHE A 60 2.12 4.89 16.26
CA PHE A 60 2.22 4.69 14.81
C PHE A 60 0.94 5.09 14.09
N LEU A 61 -0.21 4.62 14.56
CA LEU A 61 -1.51 4.93 13.96
C LEU A 61 -1.81 6.44 13.97
N GLU A 62 -1.44 7.14 15.04
CA GLU A 62 -1.55 8.60 15.12
C GLU A 62 -0.65 9.31 14.09
N ARG A 63 0.61 8.87 13.93
CA ARG A 63 1.52 9.40 12.91
C ARG A 63 0.99 9.14 11.50
N PHE A 64 0.55 7.90 11.24
CA PHE A 64 -0.06 7.53 9.98
C PHE A 64 -1.22 8.46 9.62
N HIS A 65 -2.13 8.73 10.56
CA HIS A 65 -3.25 9.64 10.29
C HIS A 65 -2.80 11.06 9.94
N LYS A 66 -1.78 11.59 10.63
CA LYS A 66 -1.25 12.93 10.32
C LYS A 66 -0.59 12.97 8.95
N GLU A 67 0.21 11.96 8.62
CA GLU A 67 0.96 11.89 7.36
C GLU A 67 0.03 11.60 6.17
N ILE A 68 -0.90 10.65 6.30
CA ILE A 68 -1.80 10.27 5.21
C ILE A 68 -2.74 11.39 4.82
N ASN A 69 -3.12 12.28 5.74
CA ASN A 69 -3.88 13.48 5.42
C ASN A 69 -3.12 14.39 4.45
N VAL A 70 -1.84 14.63 4.71
CA VAL A 70 -0.99 15.43 3.83
C VAL A 70 -0.81 14.74 2.48
N VAL A 71 -0.47 13.44 2.49
CA VAL A 71 -0.26 12.67 1.25
C VAL A 71 -1.53 12.61 0.41
N SER A 72 -2.71 12.46 1.03
CA SER A 72 -4.00 12.42 0.33
C SER A 72 -4.39 13.74 -0.35
N SER A 73 -3.78 14.85 0.06
CA SER A 73 -3.99 16.16 -0.58
C SER A 73 -3.12 16.36 -1.83
N LEU A 74 -2.11 15.52 -2.06
CA LEU A 74 -1.20 15.66 -3.19
C LEU A 74 -1.90 15.25 -4.49
N GLN A 75 -1.92 16.17 -5.45
CA GLN A 75 -2.46 15.93 -6.78
C GLN A 75 -1.42 16.33 -7.83
N HIS A 76 -0.80 15.34 -8.46
CA HIS A 76 0.21 15.56 -9.49
C HIS A 76 0.30 14.33 -10.40
N PRO A 77 0.50 14.47 -11.73
CA PRO A 77 0.56 13.33 -12.66
C PRO A 77 1.62 12.28 -12.31
N ASN A 78 2.72 12.70 -11.66
CA ASN A 78 3.83 11.81 -11.25
C ASN A 78 3.79 11.41 -9.77
N ILE A 79 2.70 11.70 -9.04
CA ILE A 79 2.51 11.26 -7.65
C ILE A 79 1.31 10.32 -7.64
N LEU A 80 1.52 9.10 -7.14
CA LEU A 80 0.43 8.12 -7.02
C LEU A 80 -0.59 8.62 -5.99
N PRO A 81 -1.87 8.85 -6.38
CA PRO A 81 -2.86 9.39 -5.47
C PRO A 81 -3.35 8.35 -4.47
N VAL A 82 -3.75 8.82 -3.29
CA VAL A 82 -4.45 8.02 -2.29
C VAL A 82 -5.96 8.18 -2.51
N LEU A 83 -6.64 7.08 -2.84
CA LEU A 83 -8.08 7.06 -3.10
C LEU A 83 -8.90 6.97 -1.82
N ALA A 84 -8.42 6.19 -0.86
CA ALA A 84 -9.02 6.00 0.46
C ALA A 84 -7.96 5.51 1.44
N TYR A 85 -8.21 5.65 2.74
CA TYR A 85 -7.36 5.08 3.78
C TYR A 85 -8.20 4.76 5.01
N GLY A 86 -7.67 3.93 5.91
CA GLY A 86 -8.37 3.57 7.12
C GLY A 86 -7.57 2.69 8.06
N LYS A 87 -8.29 2.14 9.04
CA LYS A 87 -7.77 1.21 10.04
C LYS A 87 -8.56 -0.10 9.97
N TYR A 88 -7.87 -1.22 10.18
CA TYR A 88 -8.49 -2.54 10.31
C TYR A 88 -7.64 -3.40 11.24
N ASP A 89 -8.24 -3.96 12.28
CA ASP A 89 -7.58 -4.86 13.24
C ASP A 89 -6.21 -4.35 13.73
N GLY A 90 -6.16 -3.07 14.14
CA GLY A 90 -4.92 -2.42 14.61
C GLY A 90 -3.90 -2.07 13.52
N MET A 91 -4.16 -2.40 12.26
CA MET A 91 -3.34 -2.04 11.11
C MET A 91 -3.88 -0.78 10.42
N ALA A 92 -2.97 -0.01 9.82
CA ALA A 92 -3.33 1.05 8.89
C ALA A 92 -3.31 0.52 7.46
N TYR A 93 -4.20 1.03 6.61
CA TYR A 93 -4.17 0.74 5.18
C TYR A 93 -4.45 1.99 4.35
N MET A 94 -3.95 1.97 3.12
CA MET A 94 -4.31 2.94 2.09
C MET A 94 -4.61 2.25 0.77
N VAL A 95 -5.59 2.79 0.05
CA VAL A 95 -6.06 2.34 -1.26
C VAL A 95 -5.54 3.33 -2.30
N MET A 96 -4.94 2.82 -3.37
CA MET A 96 -4.36 3.60 -4.45
C MET A 96 -4.67 2.94 -5.80
N PRO A 97 -4.60 3.67 -6.94
CA PRO A 97 -4.75 3.04 -8.24
C PRO A 97 -3.74 1.90 -8.42
N TYR A 98 -4.18 0.79 -9.01
CA TYR A 98 -3.26 -0.25 -9.41
C TYR A 98 -2.51 0.20 -10.68
N VAL A 99 -1.19 0.36 -10.57
CA VAL A 99 -0.33 0.64 -11.71
C VAL A 99 0.23 -0.69 -12.21
N SER A 100 -0.19 -1.10 -13.40
CA SER A 100 0.38 -2.24 -14.10
C SER A 100 1.77 -1.88 -14.63
N GLY A 101 2.77 -2.71 -14.37
CA GLY A 101 4.14 -2.50 -14.84
C GLY A 101 5.17 -3.00 -13.83
N GLU A 102 6.43 -2.64 -14.07
CA GLU A 102 7.54 -2.92 -13.15
C GLU A 102 7.97 -1.64 -12.42
N THR A 103 8.61 -1.80 -11.25
CA THR A 103 9.23 -0.67 -10.56
C THR A 103 10.50 -0.23 -11.28
N LEU A 104 10.89 1.03 -11.16
CA LEU A 104 12.18 1.51 -11.66
C LEU A 104 13.36 0.69 -11.09
N HIS A 105 13.26 0.28 -9.82
CA HIS A 105 14.26 -0.58 -9.19
C HIS A 105 14.39 -1.92 -9.93
N SER A 106 13.28 -2.62 -10.17
CA SER A 106 13.26 -3.88 -10.94
C SER A 106 13.78 -3.69 -12.36
N MET A 107 13.45 -2.57 -13.00
CA MET A 107 13.96 -2.23 -14.33
C MET A 107 15.48 -2.07 -14.31
N ILE A 108 16.03 -1.35 -13.32
CA ILE A 108 17.48 -1.16 -13.15
C ILE A 108 18.18 -2.48 -12.83
N GLU A 109 17.61 -3.32 -11.96
CA GLU A 109 18.17 -4.65 -11.68
C GLU A 109 18.24 -5.53 -12.94
N ARG A 110 17.22 -5.43 -13.79
CA ARG A 110 17.11 -6.21 -15.03
C ARG A 110 17.98 -5.68 -16.16
N GLN A 111 18.10 -4.36 -16.33
CA GLN A 111 18.75 -3.72 -17.48
C GLN A 111 20.13 -3.13 -17.17
N GLY A 112 20.48 -2.97 -15.90
CA GLY A 112 21.66 -2.22 -15.48
C GLY A 112 21.45 -0.71 -15.64
N GLN A 113 22.50 0.00 -16.05
CA GLN A 113 22.46 1.45 -16.22
C GLN A 113 21.51 1.85 -17.34
N LEU A 114 20.58 2.75 -17.05
CA LEU A 114 19.68 3.30 -18.06
C LEU A 114 20.40 4.39 -18.87
N PRO A 115 20.15 4.47 -20.19
CA PRO A 115 20.76 5.48 -21.04
C PRO A 115 20.32 6.88 -20.61
N LEU A 116 21.25 7.83 -20.58
CA LEU A 116 20.92 9.24 -20.48
C LEU A 116 20.34 9.68 -21.82
N SER A 117 19.08 10.07 -21.85
CA SER A 117 18.51 10.81 -22.96
C SER A 117 19.06 12.24 -22.91
N LEU A 118 20.01 12.54 -23.79
CA LEU A 118 20.46 13.91 -24.10
C LEU A 118 19.48 14.62 -25.03
#